data_AF-A0A432H678-F1
#
_entry.id   AF-A0A432H678-F1
#
_cell.length_a   1.000
_cell.length_b   1.000
_cell.length_c   1.000
_cell.angle_alpha   90.00
_cell.angle_beta   90.00
_cell.angle_gamma   90.00
#
_symmetry.space_group_name_H-M   'P 1'
#
loop_
_entity.id
_entity.type
_entity.pdbx_description
1 polymer ?
#
loop_
_entity_poly.entity_id
_entity_poly.type
_entity_poly.pdbx_seq_one_letter_code
_entity_poly.pdbx_strand_id
1 'polypeptide(L)' 'MFLTTTLILALSFPTHIDSVQLDGHDLDAWKRAVLPGAEEAWLTIPWHATLHEGLHAAGHEQKPLLLWLMNGHPLGCT' A
#
# COMPACT_ATOMS: atom_id res chain seq x y z
N MET A 1 -10.37 17.83 -35.35
CA MET A 1 -11.24 16.96 -34.52
C MET A 1 -10.50 15.87 -33.75
N PHE A 2 -9.17 15.69 -33.92
CA PHE A 2 -8.38 14.81 -33.02
C PHE A 2 -7.56 15.61 -31.99
N LEU A 3 -7.12 16.82 -32.34
CA LEU A 3 -6.32 17.67 -31.45
C LEU A 3 -7.11 18.26 -30.26
N THR A 4 -8.42 18.47 -30.45
CA THR A 4 -9.32 19.02 -29.43
C THR A 4 -9.66 17.98 -28.36
N THR A 5 -9.65 16.70 -28.70
CA THR A 5 -10.02 15.61 -27.78
C THR A 5 -8.89 15.28 -26.80
N THR A 6 -7.62 15.39 -27.24
CA THR A 6 -6.45 15.17 -26.36
C THR A 6 -6.28 16.28 -25.32
N LEU A 7 -6.65 17.53 -25.64
CA LEU A 7 -6.54 18.66 -24.72
C LEU A 7 -7.54 18.57 -23.55
N ILE A 8 -8.74 18.05 -23.80
CA ILE A 8 -9.77 17.88 -22.77
C ILE A 8 -9.40 16.76 -21.78
N LEU A 9 -8.71 15.71 -22.25
CA LEU A 9 -8.26 14.61 -21.39
C LEU A 9 -7.14 15.06 -20.43
N ALA A 10 -6.25 15.95 -20.85
CA ALA A 10 -5.17 16.48 -20.01
C ALA A 10 -5.68 17.42 -18.89
N LEU A 11 -6.80 18.11 -19.11
CA LEU A 11 -7.43 19.01 -18.12
C LEU A 11 -8.35 18.27 -17.13
N SER A 12 -8.65 17.00 -17.38
CA SER A 12 -9.54 16.18 -16.54
C SER A 12 -8.81 15.39 -15.45
N PHE A 13 -7.48 15.45 -15.41
CA PHE A 13 -6.73 14.89 -14.29
C PHE A 13 -6.71 15.90 -13.15
N PRO A 14 -7.33 15.61 -11.99
CA PRO A 14 -7.17 16.45 -10.82
C PRO A 14 -5.69 16.46 -10.44
N THR A 15 -5.02 17.58 -10.65
CA THR A 15 -3.65 17.82 -10.17
C THR A 15 -3.61 18.25 -8.72
N HIS A 16 -4.76 18.32 -8.05
CA HIS A 16 -4.83 18.61 -6.62
C HIS A 16 -4.50 17.34 -5.83
N ILE A 17 -3.22 17.02 -5.77
CA ILE A 17 -2.69 16.30 -4.63
C ILE A 17 -2.81 17.30 -3.48
N ASP A 18 -3.73 17.08 -2.53
CA ASP A 18 -3.68 17.79 -1.25
C ASP A 18 -2.29 17.57 -0.66
N SER A 19 -1.41 18.58 -0.76
CA SER A 19 -0.11 18.53 -0.13
C SER A 19 -0.34 18.68 1.36
N VAL A 20 -0.37 17.57 2.09
CA VAL A 20 -0.40 17.61 3.55
C VAL A 20 0.89 18.29 4.02
N GLN A 21 0.78 19.53 4.51
CA GLN A 21 1.88 20.26 5.13
C GLN A 21 2.15 19.64 6.52
N LEU A 22 3.27 18.95 6.67
CA LEU A 22 3.67 18.26 7.90
C LEU A 22 4.55 19.17 8.77
N ASP A 23 3.98 20.22 9.36
CA ASP A 23 4.70 21.22 10.16
C ASP A 23 4.88 20.86 11.65
N GLY A 24 4.44 19.65 12.04
CA GLY A 24 4.79 19.03 13.33
C GLY A 24 3.77 19.25 14.47
N HIS A 25 2.65 19.94 14.23
CA HIS A 25 1.70 20.30 15.29
C HIS A 25 0.47 19.36 15.45
N ASP A 26 0.18 18.47 14.49
CA ASP A 26 -1.03 17.63 14.50
C ASP A 26 -0.75 16.14 14.28
N LEU A 27 -0.63 15.37 15.37
CA LEU A 27 -0.41 13.91 15.36
C LEU A 27 -1.46 13.14 14.53
N ASP A 28 -2.71 13.61 14.49
CA ASP A 28 -3.76 12.89 13.78
C ASP A 28 -3.68 13.12 12.27
N ALA A 29 -3.21 14.28 11.83
CA ALA A 29 -2.83 14.51 10.44
C ALA A 29 -1.66 13.60 10.03
N TRP A 30 -0.64 13.46 10.87
CA TRP A 30 0.48 12.54 10.63
C TRP A 30 -0.01 11.09 10.48
N LYS A 31 -0.82 10.60 11.42
CA LYS A 31 -1.37 9.23 11.35
C LYS A 31 -2.12 9.00 10.04
N ARG A 32 -2.98 9.92 9.63
CA ARG A 32 -3.73 9.78 8.37
C ARG A 32 -2.81 9.79 7.14
N ALA A 33 -1.75 10.59 7.15
CA ALA A 33 -0.83 10.72 6.01
C ALA A 33 0.13 9.53 5.86
N VAL A 34 0.56 8.90 6.97
CA VAL A 34 1.47 7.74 6.93
C VAL A 34 0.73 6.41 6.86
N LEU A 35 -0.57 6.40 7.17
CA LEU A 35 -1.37 5.21 7.02
C LEU A 35 -1.60 4.94 5.53
N PRO A 36 -1.45 3.69 5.12
CA PRO A 36 -1.62 3.29 3.74
C PRO A 36 -3.04 3.57 3.20
N GLY A 37 -3.11 3.93 1.92
CA GLY A 37 -4.34 4.32 1.22
C GLY A 37 -5.26 3.14 0.87
N ALA A 38 -6.44 3.43 0.31
CA ALA A 38 -7.40 2.39 -0.09
C ALA A 38 -6.87 1.48 -1.22
N GLU A 39 -5.88 1.94 -1.99
CA GLU A 39 -5.18 1.14 -3.01
C GLU A 39 -4.32 -0.01 -2.44
N GLU A 40 -4.14 -0.09 -1.12
CA GLU A 40 -3.22 -1.03 -0.49
C GLU A 40 -3.90 -2.35 -0.08
N ALA A 41 -4.43 -3.06 -1.07
CA ALA A 41 -5.13 -4.35 -0.88
C ALA A 41 -4.30 -5.40 -0.11
N TRP A 42 -2.97 -5.29 -0.13
CA TRP A 42 -2.07 -6.19 0.60
C TRP A 42 -2.27 -6.15 2.12
N LEU A 43 -2.82 -5.08 2.68
CA LEU A 43 -3.16 -5.00 4.13
C LEU A 43 -4.34 -5.86 4.52
N THR A 44 -5.21 -6.19 3.56
CA THR A 44 -6.38 -7.04 3.80
C THR A 44 -6.02 -8.52 3.84
N ILE A 45 -4.80 -8.87 3.43
CA ILE A 45 -4.30 -10.25 3.49
C ILE A 45 -4.05 -10.59 4.96
N PRO A 46 -4.61 -11.70 5.48
CA PRO A 46 -4.37 -12.14 6.85
C PRO A 46 -2.97 -12.75 6.97
N TRP A 47 -1.95 -11.90 7.00
CA TRP A 47 -0.56 -12.32 7.08
C TRP A 47 -0.28 -13.12 8.35
N HIS A 48 0.39 -14.27 8.20
CA HIS A 48 0.97 -15.00 9.31
C HIS A 48 2.38 -14.49 9.58
N ALA A 49 2.71 -14.27 10.85
CA ALA A 49 4.03 -13.78 11.27
C ALA A 49 5.12 -14.85 11.17
N THR A 50 4.74 -16.13 11.13
CA THR A 50 5.66 -17.27 11.05
C THR A 50 5.37 -18.15 9.84
N LEU A 51 6.43 -18.74 9.29
CA LEU A 51 6.30 -19.69 8.18
C LEU A 51 5.46 -20.92 8.58
N HIS A 52 5.58 -21.38 9.83
CA HIS A 52 4.89 -22.58 10.31
C HIS A 52 3.37 -22.41 10.32
N GLU A 53 2.87 -21.28 10.84
CA GLU A 53 1.43 -20.96 10.83
C GLU A 53 0.89 -20.87 9.40
N GLY A 54 1.63 -20.20 8.50
CA GLY A 54 1.26 -20.10 7.09
C GLY A 54 1.18 -21.45 6.39
N LEU A 55 2.15 -22.35 6.63
CA LEU A 55 2.12 -23.71 6.09
C LEU A 55 0.93 -24.52 6.59
N HIS A 56 0.63 -24.44 7.89
CA HIS A 56 -0.52 -25.13 8.48
C HIS A 56 -1.84 -24.62 7.87
N ALA A 57 -2.03 -23.30 7.78
CA ALA A 57 -3.23 -22.69 7.19
C ALA A 57 -3.39 -23.06 5.71
N ALA A 58 -2.34 -22.93 4.90
CA ALA A 58 -2.35 -23.28 3.48
C ALA A 58 -2.67 -24.77 3.26
N GLY A 59 -2.11 -25.66 4.09
CA GLY A 59 -2.40 -27.09 4.04
C GLY A 59 -3.85 -27.41 4.39
N HIS A 60 -4.38 -26.79 5.46
CA HIS A 60 -5.77 -26.96 5.88
C HIS A 60 -6.76 -26.41 4.84
N GLU A 61 -6.47 -25.26 4.23
CA GLU A 61 -7.33 -24.63 3.22
C GLU A 61 -7.14 -25.17 1.81
N GLN A 62 -6.14 -26.03 1.59
CA GLN A 62 -5.74 -26.54 0.27
C GLN A 62 -5.46 -25.43 -0.74
N LYS A 63 -4.78 -24.35 -0.30
CA LYS A 63 -4.43 -23.20 -1.13
C LYS A 63 -2.92 -23.07 -1.28
N PRO A 64 -2.43 -22.48 -2.39
CA PRO A 64 -1.01 -22.15 -2.52
C PRO A 64 -0.59 -21.12 -1.45
N LEU A 65 0.65 -21.24 -0.98
CA LEU A 65 1.24 -20.32 -0.02
C LEU A 65 1.97 -19.18 -0.74
N LEU A 66 1.61 -17.93 -0.42
CA LEU A 66 2.42 -16.75 -0.75
C LEU A 66 3.41 -16.51 0.39
N LEU A 67 4.70 -16.63 0.09
CA LEU A 67 5.77 -16.31 1.03
C LEU A 67 6.36 -14.94 0.70
N TRP A 68 6.10 -13.95 1.56
CA TRP A 68 6.67 -12.62 1.45
C TRP A 68 7.82 -12.46 2.46
N LEU A 69 9.04 -12.28 1.95
CA LEU A 69 10.23 -12.09 2.77
C LEU A 69 10.91 -10.80 2.34
N MET A 70 11.32 -9.98 3.30
CA MET A 70 12.34 -8.97 3.02
C MET A 70 13.68 -9.67 2.74
N ASN A 71 14.51 -9.03 1.93
CA ASN A 71 15.90 -9.37 1.67
C ASN A 71 16.76 -9.24 2.94
N GLY A 72 16.63 -10.20 3.86
CA GLY A 72 17.58 -10.51 4.94
C GLY A 72 17.72 -9.50 6.09
N HIS A 73 17.15 -8.29 5.98
CA HIS A 73 17.28 -7.22 6.98
C HIS A 73 15.90 -6.80 7.48
N PRO A 74 15.32 -7.52 8.47
CA PRO A 74 13.96 -7.26 8.94
C PRO A 74 13.75 -5.86 9.55
N LEU A 75 14.82 -5.08 9.77
CA LEU A 75 14.79 -3.71 10.28
C LEU A 75 15.63 -2.72 9.44
N GLY A 76 16.11 -3.11 8.26
CA GLY A 76 16.90 -2.22 7.39
C GLY A 76 18.22 -1.69 8.00
N CYS A 77 18.72 -2.28 9.08
CA CYS A 77 20.02 -1.91 9.63
C CYS A 77 21.14 -2.59 8.83
N THR A 78 21.80 -1.82 7.97
CA THR A 78 23.14 -2.12 7.45
C THR A 78 24.14 -1.15 8.07
#